data_AF-A0A7K9T678-F1
#
_entry.id   AF-A0A7K9T678-F1
#
_cell.length_a   1.000
_cell.length_b   1.000
_cell.length_c   1.000
_cell.angle_alpha   90.00
_cell.angle_beta   90.00
_cell.angle_gamma   90.00
#
_symmetry.space_group_name_H-M   'P 1'
#
loop_
_entity.id
_entity.type
_entity.pdbx_description
1 polymer ?
#
loop_
_entity_poly.entity_id
_entity_poly.type
_entity_poly.pdbx_seq_one_letter_code
_entity_poly.pdbx_strand_id
1 'polypeptide(L)'
;APSSQPCPRLQVLSRCVATAQAGCGWLMGRACRYLAAWALPQFLIVTQGDLQLLKTETDRLVLLLSETCLEPKDTSDCLGLPHIPQGPPPTPWSPQELQLCQQLRSVASSIQHFSGDVLRMFSSDCKRMSAEIFDQTMPLGKHWRVGLRPDMPSSPSAYAAAAAQAVLGQVLQGAQLLPRDAQAPTLARVTTAFLEAWMDHILAQRIKFR
;
A
#
# COMPACT_ATOMS: atom_id res chain seq x y z
N ALA A 1 -46.46 -7.94 -19.62
CA ALA A 1 -45.37 -8.45 -18.77
C ALA A 1 -44.81 -7.27 -17.99
N PRO A 2 -44.89 -7.24 -16.65
CA PRO A 2 -44.27 -6.16 -15.91
C PRO A 2 -42.75 -6.35 -16.00
N SER A 3 -42.06 -5.31 -16.46
CA SER A 3 -40.61 -5.25 -16.52
C SER A 3 -40.03 -5.42 -15.11
N SER A 4 -39.40 -6.56 -14.85
CA SER A 4 -38.69 -6.88 -13.61
C SER A 4 -37.44 -6.00 -13.48
N GLN A 5 -37.61 -4.70 -13.25
CA GLN A 5 -36.49 -3.83 -12.94
C GLN A 5 -35.89 -4.29 -11.60
N PRO A 6 -34.60 -4.63 -11.55
CA PRO A 6 -33.98 -5.06 -10.30
C PRO A 6 -34.09 -3.93 -9.27
N CYS A 7 -34.33 -4.30 -8.00
CA CYS A 7 -34.37 -3.35 -6.88
C CYS A 7 -33.19 -2.36 -6.97
N PRO A 8 -33.42 -1.04 -6.85
CA PRO A 8 -32.35 -0.05 -6.99
C PRO A 8 -31.18 -0.29 -6.02
N ARG A 9 -31.45 -0.79 -4.81
CA ARG A 9 -30.45 -1.19 -3.82
C ARG A 9 -29.51 -2.29 -4.36
N LEU A 10 -30.08 -3.35 -4.94
CA LEU A 10 -29.32 -4.44 -5.55
C LEU A 10 -28.42 -3.94 -6.70
N GLN A 11 -28.93 -3.03 -7.54
CA GLN A 11 -28.16 -2.45 -8.64
C GLN A 11 -26.97 -1.64 -8.13
N VAL A 12 -27.17 -0.80 -7.11
CA VAL A 12 -26.10 0.00 -6.50
C VAL A 12 -25.05 -0.92 -5.87
N LEU A 13 -25.46 -1.91 -5.08
CA LEU A 13 -24.54 -2.88 -4.47
C LEU A 13 -23.71 -3.62 -5.51
N SER A 14 -24.34 -4.09 -6.58
CA SER A 14 -23.65 -4.79 -7.67
C SER A 14 -22.59 -3.89 -8.33
N ARG A 15 -22.92 -2.61 -8.57
CA ARG A 15 -21.96 -1.63 -9.12
C ARG A 15 -20.82 -1.34 -8.14
N CYS A 16 -21.10 -1.21 -6.85
CA CYS A 16 -20.08 -1.01 -5.83
C CYS A 16 -19.10 -2.19 -5.79
N VAL A 17 -19.61 -3.43 -5.77
CA VAL A 17 -18.78 -4.65 -5.81
C VAL A 17 -17.94 -4.68 -7.08
N ALA A 18 -18.55 -4.49 -8.25
CA ALA A 18 -17.83 -4.53 -9.52
C ALA A 18 -16.74 -3.45 -9.60
N THR A 19 -17.02 -2.24 -9.13
CA THR A 19 -16.06 -1.13 -9.11
C THR A 19 -14.90 -1.41 -8.16
N ALA A 20 -15.19 -1.89 -6.94
CA ALA A 20 -14.17 -2.23 -5.96
C ALA A 20 -13.28 -3.38 -6.45
N GLN A 21 -13.87 -4.42 -7.06
CA GLN A 21 -13.12 -5.55 -7.64
C GLN A 21 -12.23 -5.12 -8.80
N ALA A 22 -12.77 -4.33 -9.74
CA ALA A 22 -12.02 -3.84 -10.88
C ALA A 22 -10.87 -2.92 -10.43
N GLY A 23 -11.14 -2.00 -9.51
CA GLY A 23 -10.12 -1.11 -8.93
C GLY A 23 -9.03 -1.88 -8.20
N CYS A 24 -9.41 -2.84 -7.36
CA CYS A 24 -8.49 -3.72 -6.63
C CYS A 24 -7.57 -4.50 -7.58
N GLY A 25 -8.15 -5.22 -8.56
CA GLY A 25 -7.40 -6.01 -9.52
C GLY A 25 -6.48 -5.18 -10.42
N TRP A 26 -6.98 -4.04 -10.91
CA TRP A 26 -6.18 -3.12 -11.70
C TRP A 26 -4.98 -2.60 -10.91
N LEU A 27 -5.22 -2.15 -9.67
CA LEU A 27 -4.19 -1.54 -8.85
C LEU A 27 -3.10 -2.54 -8.48
N MET A 28 -3.49 -3.71 -7.95
CA MET A 28 -2.53 -4.75 -7.56
C MET A 28 -1.68 -5.19 -8.75
N GLY A 29 -2.32 -5.44 -9.91
CA GLY A 29 -1.62 -5.80 -11.14
C GLY A 29 -0.67 -4.70 -11.60
N ARG A 30 -1.09 -3.43 -11.52
CA ARG A 30 -0.26 -2.27 -11.90
C ARG A 30 0.94 -2.11 -10.98
N ALA A 31 0.74 -2.22 -9.67
CA ALA A 31 1.81 -2.14 -8.68
C ALA A 31 2.86 -3.23 -8.93
N CYS A 32 2.47 -4.50 -9.07
CA CYS A 32 3.40 -5.58 -9.37
C CYS A 32 4.16 -5.36 -10.68
N ARG A 33 3.49 -4.86 -11.72
CA ARG A 33 4.14 -4.54 -13.01
C ARG A 33 5.15 -3.41 -12.90
N TYR A 34 4.84 -2.33 -12.19
CA TYR A 34 5.80 -1.25 -11.98
C TYR A 34 7.01 -1.71 -11.18
N LEU A 35 6.80 -2.51 -10.14
CA LEU A 35 7.90 -3.05 -9.35
C LEU A 35 8.80 -3.99 -10.17
N ALA A 36 8.21 -4.89 -10.96
CA ALA A 36 8.94 -5.78 -11.85
C ALA A 36 9.72 -5.03 -12.95
N ALA A 37 9.20 -3.90 -13.43
CA ALA A 37 9.87 -3.02 -14.39
C ALA A 37 10.82 -2.00 -13.74
N TRP A 38 11.00 -2.05 -12.42
CA TRP A 38 11.77 -1.09 -11.62
C TRP A 38 11.31 0.38 -11.78
N ALA A 39 10.05 0.60 -12.11
CA ALA A 39 9.42 1.92 -12.23
C ALA A 39 8.98 2.42 -10.84
N LEU A 40 9.95 2.65 -9.95
CA LEU A 40 9.70 2.95 -8.53
C LEU A 40 8.87 4.23 -8.29
N PRO A 41 9.04 5.33 -9.05
CA PRO A 41 8.20 6.51 -8.85
C PRO A 41 6.71 6.21 -9.05
N GLN A 42 6.37 5.53 -10.13
CA GLN A 42 4.99 5.16 -10.45
C GLN A 42 4.43 4.12 -9.47
N PHE A 43 5.26 3.17 -9.05
CA PHE A 43 4.90 2.21 -8.00
C PHE A 43 4.50 2.92 -6.70
N LEU A 44 5.28 3.91 -6.26
CA LEU A 44 5.01 4.64 -5.03
C LEU A 44 3.71 5.44 -5.12
N ILE A 45 3.46 6.15 -6.22
CA ILE A 45 2.23 6.92 -6.42
C ILE A 45 1.00 6.00 -6.33
N VAL A 46 1.03 4.86 -7.01
CA VAL A 46 -0.10 3.93 -7.02
C VAL A 46 -0.32 3.28 -5.64
N THR A 47 0.74 2.93 -4.91
CA THR A 47 0.61 2.18 -3.64
C THR A 47 0.44 3.07 -2.41
N GLN A 48 0.98 4.28 -2.43
CA GLN A 48 0.90 5.25 -1.33
C GLN A 48 -0.13 6.36 -1.58
N GLY A 49 -0.61 6.51 -2.82
CA GLY A 49 -1.72 7.41 -3.18
C GLY A 49 -3.00 6.63 -3.48
N ASP A 50 -3.10 6.09 -4.70
CA ASP A 50 -4.34 5.51 -5.22
C ASP A 50 -4.87 4.37 -4.34
N LEU A 51 -3.98 3.52 -3.83
CA LEU A 51 -4.37 2.40 -2.96
C LEU A 51 -4.93 2.86 -1.63
N GLN A 52 -4.34 3.91 -1.05
CA GLN A 52 -4.82 4.45 0.21
C GLN A 52 -6.20 5.09 0.04
N LEU A 53 -6.42 5.78 -1.09
CA LEU A 53 -7.74 6.30 -1.45
C LEU A 53 -8.76 5.15 -1.63
N LEU A 54 -8.43 4.15 -2.46
CA LEU A 54 -9.32 3.00 -2.71
C LEU A 54 -9.66 2.26 -1.41
N LYS A 55 -8.67 2.09 -0.53
CA LYS A 55 -8.82 1.51 0.80
C LYS A 55 -9.83 2.31 1.63
N THR A 56 -9.61 3.62 1.78
CA THR A 56 -10.49 4.50 2.56
C THR A 56 -11.92 4.51 2.03
N GLU A 57 -12.11 4.62 0.72
CA GLU A 57 -13.44 4.64 0.12
C GLU A 57 -14.15 3.29 0.25
N THR A 58 -13.43 2.17 0.09
CA THR A 58 -14.02 0.84 0.28
C THR A 58 -14.38 0.59 1.74
N ASP A 59 -13.55 1.03 2.70
CA ASP A 59 -13.86 0.95 4.13
C ASP A 59 -15.12 1.76 4.48
N ARG A 60 -15.23 2.99 3.95
CA ARG A 60 -16.44 3.83 4.11
C ARG A 60 -17.68 3.15 3.57
N LEU A 61 -17.60 2.55 2.38
CA LEU A 61 -18.70 1.79 1.82
C LEU A 61 -19.10 0.62 2.73
N VAL A 62 -18.14 -0.12 3.28
CA VAL A 62 -18.43 -1.23 4.20
C VAL A 62 -19.07 -0.75 5.51
N LEU A 63 -18.65 0.40 6.04
CA LEU A 63 -19.25 1.01 7.23
C LEU A 63 -20.71 1.41 6.98
N LEU A 64 -20.99 2.13 5.89
CA LEU A 64 -22.34 2.53 5.50
C LEU A 64 -23.27 1.31 5.32
N LEU A 65 -22.76 0.21 4.78
CA LEU A 65 -23.52 -1.03 4.64
C LEU A 65 -23.78 -1.74 5.97
N SER A 66 -22.90 -1.54 6.95
CA SER A 66 -23.06 -2.11 8.28
C SER A 66 -24.11 -1.33 9.08
N GLU A 67 -24.12 0.01 8.95
CA GLU A 67 -25.13 0.90 9.53
C GLU A 67 -26.52 0.71 8.92
N THR A 68 -26.60 0.45 7.62
CA THR A 68 -27.90 0.20 6.92
C THR A 68 -28.41 -1.24 7.06
N CYS A 69 -27.58 -2.16 7.56
CA CYS A 69 -27.94 -3.55 7.82
C CYS A 69 -28.32 -3.78 9.29
N LEU A 70 -27.81 -2.97 10.21
CA LEU A 70 -28.16 -2.99 11.62
C LEU A 70 -29.29 -1.99 11.85
N GLU A 71 -30.46 -2.50 12.19
CA GLU A 71 -31.57 -1.68 12.70
C GLU A 71 -31.08 -0.72 13.79
N PRO A 72 -31.72 0.46 13.95
CA PRO A 72 -31.61 1.21 15.19
C PRO A 72 -32.08 0.27 16.31
N LYS A 73 -31.13 -0.27 17.07
CA LYS A 73 -31.40 -1.09 18.25
C LYS A 73 -32.35 -0.30 19.14
N ASP A 74 -33.56 -0.84 19.35
CA ASP A 74 -34.61 -0.25 20.17
C ASP A 74 -34.03 0.30 21.48
N THR A 75 -33.83 1.62 21.54
CA THR A 75 -33.74 2.33 22.82
C THR A 75 -35.17 2.51 23.32
N SER A 76 -35.82 1.40 23.63
CA SER A 76 -37.17 1.38 24.19
C SER A 76 -37.21 0.42 25.38
N ASP A 77 -36.41 0.70 26.40
CA ASP A 77 -36.57 0.04 27.72
C ASP A 77 -36.53 1.02 28.90
N CYS A 78 -36.64 2.33 28.68
CA CYS A 78 -36.79 3.29 29.78
C CYS A 78 -37.78 4.39 29.38
N LEU A 79 -38.91 4.46 30.09
CA LEU A 79 -40.00 5.45 30.02
C LEU A 79 -41.17 5.04 29.10
N GLY A 80 -42.21 4.46 29.72
CA GLY A 80 -43.45 4.01 29.09
C GLY A 80 -44.29 5.15 28.49
N LEU A 81 -43.93 5.59 27.28
CA LEU A 81 -44.75 6.42 26.42
C LEU A 81 -45.02 5.68 25.10
N PRO A 82 -46.25 5.71 24.55
CA PRO A 82 -46.56 5.04 23.30
C PRO A 82 -45.88 5.76 22.13
N HIS A 83 -44.86 5.12 21.54
CA HIS A 83 -44.20 5.59 20.33
C HIS A 83 -45.04 5.17 19.11
N ILE A 84 -45.51 6.15 18.33
CA ILE A 84 -46.10 5.90 17.02
C ILE A 84 -44.93 5.72 16.03
N PRO A 85 -44.73 4.55 15.40
CA PRO A 85 -43.70 4.39 14.38
C PRO A 85 -44.14 5.14 13.12
N GLN A 86 -43.67 6.38 12.93
CA GLN A 86 -43.87 7.13 11.69
C GLN A 86 -42.74 6.83 10.71
N GLY A 87 -42.74 5.62 10.16
CA GLY A 87 -41.87 5.23 9.06
C GLY A 87 -42.19 3.80 8.62
N PRO A 88 -42.18 3.49 7.31
CA PRO A 88 -42.25 2.10 6.88
C PRO A 88 -41.06 1.33 7.47
N PRO A 89 -41.26 0.10 7.97
CA PRO A 89 -40.17 -0.72 8.46
C PRO A 89 -39.13 -0.90 7.34
N PRO A 90 -37.83 -0.84 7.66
CA PRO A 90 -36.78 -1.01 6.68
C PRO A 90 -36.94 -2.36 5.96
N THR A 91 -36.94 -2.29 4.62
CA THR A 91 -37.12 -3.49 3.80
C THR A 91 -36.01 -4.50 4.10
N PRO A 92 -36.36 -5.75 4.48
CA PRO A 92 -35.39 -6.77 4.79
C PRO A 92 -34.45 -6.99 3.61
N TRP A 93 -33.20 -7.29 3.93
CA TRP A 93 -32.17 -7.56 2.93
C TRP A 93 -32.45 -8.91 2.26
N SER A 94 -32.45 -8.94 0.93
CA SER A 94 -32.58 -10.19 0.18
C SER A 94 -31.28 -11.01 0.24
N PRO A 95 -31.34 -12.34 0.04
CA PRO A 95 -30.15 -13.19 0.02
C PRO A 95 -29.06 -12.71 -0.97
N GLN A 96 -29.48 -12.16 -2.11
CA GLN A 96 -28.58 -11.63 -3.14
C GLN A 96 -27.84 -10.37 -2.66
N GLU A 97 -28.52 -9.48 -1.95
CA GLU A 97 -27.90 -8.26 -1.41
C GLU A 97 -26.91 -8.59 -0.28
N LEU A 98 -27.25 -9.56 0.57
CA LEU A 98 -26.34 -10.07 1.60
C LEU A 98 -25.07 -10.70 0.98
N GLN A 99 -25.23 -11.46 -0.10
CA GLN A 99 -24.09 -12.02 -0.83
C GLN A 99 -23.18 -10.93 -1.40
N LEU A 100 -23.73 -9.89 -2.03
CA LEU A 100 -22.95 -8.76 -2.54
C LEU A 100 -22.24 -8.01 -1.41
N CYS A 101 -22.87 -7.82 -0.25
CA CYS A 101 -22.23 -7.26 0.93
C CYS A 101 -21.04 -8.08 1.41
N GLN A 102 -21.18 -9.41 1.45
CA GLN A 102 -20.06 -10.29 1.80
C GLN A 102 -18.92 -10.19 0.78
N GLN A 103 -19.23 -10.12 -0.52
CA GLN A 103 -18.22 -9.93 -1.57
C GLN A 103 -17.49 -8.59 -1.41
N LEU A 104 -18.21 -7.50 -1.14
CA LEU A 104 -17.58 -6.20 -0.92
C LEU A 104 -16.65 -6.21 0.31
N ARG A 105 -17.08 -6.85 1.42
CA ARG A 105 -16.22 -7.03 2.62
C ARG A 105 -14.97 -7.86 2.30
N SER A 106 -15.10 -8.90 1.49
CA SER A 106 -13.95 -9.71 1.05
C SER A 106 -12.96 -8.89 0.21
N VAL A 107 -13.47 -8.04 -0.70
CA VAL A 107 -12.63 -7.13 -1.49
C VAL A 107 -11.94 -6.10 -0.61
N ALA A 108 -12.67 -5.49 0.34
CA ALA A 108 -12.11 -4.56 1.32
C ALA A 108 -10.97 -5.22 2.10
N SER A 109 -11.18 -6.43 2.61
CA SER A 109 -10.15 -7.21 3.31
C SER A 109 -8.93 -7.45 2.41
N SER A 110 -9.13 -7.80 1.13
CA SER A 110 -8.03 -8.01 0.19
C SER A 110 -7.21 -6.73 -0.02
N ILE A 111 -7.88 -5.57 -0.16
CA ILE A 111 -7.23 -4.26 -0.27
C ILE A 111 -6.43 -3.94 1.00
N GLN A 112 -6.99 -4.21 2.19
CA GLN A 112 -6.30 -3.99 3.47
C GLN A 112 -5.01 -4.82 3.59
N HIS A 113 -5.09 -6.11 3.30
CA HIS A 113 -3.94 -7.02 3.35
C HIS A 113 -2.84 -6.54 2.41
N PHE A 114 -3.19 -6.26 1.15
CA PHE A 114 -2.22 -5.76 0.18
C PHE A 114 -1.62 -4.41 0.60
N SER A 115 -2.43 -3.47 1.10
CA SER A 115 -1.92 -2.21 1.62
C SER A 115 -0.96 -2.39 2.79
N GLY A 116 -1.13 -3.41 3.63
CA GLY A 116 -0.23 -3.73 4.73
C GLY A 116 1.11 -4.32 4.26
N ASP A 117 1.07 -5.15 3.21
CA ASP A 117 2.22 -5.92 2.76
C ASP A 117 3.05 -5.25 1.65
N VAL A 118 2.43 -4.40 0.82
CA VAL A 118 3.05 -3.87 -0.41
C VAL A 118 4.34 -3.09 -0.14
N LEU A 119 4.38 -2.30 0.93
CA LEU A 119 5.60 -1.58 1.30
C LEU A 119 6.67 -2.50 1.91
N ARG A 120 6.28 -3.62 2.53
CA ARG A 120 7.23 -4.61 3.03
C ARG A 120 7.89 -5.33 1.85
N MET A 121 7.10 -5.75 0.87
CA MET A 121 7.59 -6.33 -0.38
C MET A 121 8.54 -5.37 -1.10
N PHE A 122 8.13 -4.12 -1.26
CA PHE A 122 8.94 -3.08 -1.88
C PHE A 122 10.28 -2.88 -1.17
N SER A 123 10.28 -2.81 0.16
CA SER A 123 11.49 -2.70 0.96
C SER A 123 12.43 -3.89 0.76
N SER A 124 11.86 -5.10 0.68
CA SER A 124 12.62 -6.33 0.42
C SER A 124 13.28 -6.30 -0.97
N ASP A 125 12.55 -5.86 -2.00
CA ASP A 125 13.09 -5.71 -3.35
C ASP A 125 14.15 -4.61 -3.44
N CYS A 126 13.98 -3.50 -2.72
CA CYS A 126 15.01 -2.48 -2.60
C CYS A 126 16.28 -3.03 -1.95
N LYS A 127 16.16 -3.81 -0.86
CA LYS A 127 17.29 -4.47 -0.20
C LYS A 127 18.02 -5.41 -1.16
N ARG A 128 17.26 -6.26 -1.87
CA ARG A 128 17.79 -7.22 -2.85
C ARG A 128 18.54 -6.51 -3.98
N MET A 129 17.92 -5.53 -4.63
CA MET A 129 18.57 -4.77 -5.70
C MET A 129 19.82 -4.03 -5.20
N SER A 130 19.77 -3.46 -3.99
CA SER A 130 20.93 -2.80 -3.39
C SER A 130 22.09 -3.80 -3.20
N ALA A 131 21.80 -5.00 -2.69
CA ALA A 131 22.79 -6.06 -2.54
C ALA A 131 23.39 -6.47 -3.90
N GLU A 132 22.56 -6.66 -4.93
CA GLU A 132 23.01 -6.98 -6.29
C GLU A 132 23.96 -5.90 -6.84
N ILE A 133 23.65 -4.61 -6.62
CA ILE A 133 24.52 -3.50 -7.04
C ILE A 133 25.83 -3.50 -6.25
N PHE A 134 25.79 -3.73 -4.93
CA PHE A 134 27.01 -3.79 -4.12
C PHE A 134 27.91 -4.95 -4.54
N ASP A 135 27.34 -6.13 -4.81
CA ASP A 135 28.09 -7.29 -5.29
C ASP A 135 28.82 -7.00 -6.62
N GLN A 136 28.23 -6.19 -7.49
CA GLN A 136 28.79 -5.85 -8.80
C GLN A 136 29.78 -4.68 -8.76
N THR A 137 29.57 -3.70 -7.89
CA THR A 137 30.24 -2.40 -7.97
C THR A 137 31.14 -2.08 -6.78
N MET A 138 30.92 -2.71 -5.63
CA MET A 138 31.66 -2.39 -4.42
C MET A 138 33.07 -2.98 -4.50
N PRO A 139 34.11 -2.16 -4.30
CA PRO A 139 35.46 -2.65 -4.46
C PRO A 139 35.86 -3.58 -3.30
N LEU A 140 36.56 -4.66 -3.61
CA LEU A 140 37.06 -5.61 -2.61
C LEU A 140 38.45 -5.21 -2.10
N GLY A 141 38.65 -5.29 -0.77
CA GLY A 141 39.95 -5.41 -0.09
C GLY A 141 40.93 -4.22 -0.13
N LYS A 142 41.40 -3.79 -1.32
CA LYS A 142 42.52 -2.83 -1.47
C LYS A 142 42.07 -1.36 -1.54
N HIS A 143 40.92 -1.07 -2.12
CA HIS A 143 40.39 0.31 -2.25
C HIS A 143 39.91 0.90 -0.92
N TRP A 144 39.58 0.05 0.05
CA TRP A 144 39.23 0.47 1.42
C TRP A 144 40.44 0.90 2.25
N ARG A 145 41.64 0.57 1.79
CA ARG A 145 42.90 1.05 2.35
C ARG A 145 43.25 2.35 1.64
N VAL A 146 42.45 3.39 1.83
CA VAL A 146 42.83 4.75 1.43
C VAL A 146 44.03 5.10 2.31
N GLY A 147 45.24 4.89 1.79
CA GLY A 147 46.45 5.05 2.59
C GLY A 147 46.48 6.45 3.20
N LEU A 148 46.31 6.54 4.52
CA LEU A 148 46.52 7.70 5.40
C LEU A 148 46.48 9.06 4.67
N ARG A 149 45.41 9.34 3.91
CA ARG A 149 45.21 10.70 3.40
C ARG A 149 44.68 11.50 4.60
N PRO A 150 45.37 12.56 5.02
CA PRO A 150 45.00 13.31 6.22
C PRO A 150 43.66 14.03 6.08
N ASP A 151 43.16 14.19 4.84
CA ASP A 151 41.94 14.92 4.55
C ASP A 151 40.77 13.98 4.26
N MET A 152 39.64 14.21 4.93
CA MET A 152 38.36 13.58 4.64
C MET A 152 38.04 13.74 3.14
N PRO A 153 37.65 12.68 2.41
CA PRO A 153 37.22 12.83 1.04
C PRO A 153 36.03 13.79 0.96
N SER A 154 36.17 14.85 0.17
CA SER A 154 35.16 15.89 -0.04
C SER A 154 34.01 15.46 -0.96
N SER A 155 34.13 14.29 -1.60
CA SER A 155 33.14 13.73 -2.51
C SER A 155 32.87 12.24 -2.23
N PRO A 156 31.63 11.76 -2.43
CA PRO A 156 31.29 10.35 -2.29
C PRO A 156 32.05 9.49 -3.32
N SER A 157 32.26 8.21 -3.00
CA SER A 157 32.83 7.25 -3.96
C SER A 157 31.85 7.01 -5.11
N ALA A 158 32.38 6.81 -6.32
CA ALA A 158 31.56 6.64 -7.53
C ALA A 158 30.57 5.47 -7.42
N TYR A 159 30.99 4.34 -6.84
CA TYR A 159 30.10 3.18 -6.67
C TYR A 159 28.97 3.48 -5.67
N ALA A 160 29.25 4.16 -4.56
CA ALA A 160 28.24 4.47 -3.54
C ALA A 160 27.23 5.49 -4.07
N ALA A 161 27.70 6.50 -4.81
CA ALA A 161 26.83 7.45 -5.50
C ALA A 161 25.93 6.75 -6.53
N ALA A 162 26.48 5.85 -7.34
CA ALA A 162 25.71 5.09 -8.33
C ALA A 162 24.65 4.18 -7.68
N ALA A 163 25.02 3.44 -6.62
CA ALA A 163 24.10 2.57 -5.89
C ALA A 163 22.97 3.36 -5.23
N ALA A 164 23.31 4.45 -4.54
CA ALA A 164 22.31 5.33 -3.94
C ALA A 164 21.39 5.93 -5.00
N GLN A 165 21.92 6.37 -6.14
CA GLN A 165 21.10 6.94 -7.21
C GLN A 165 20.15 5.92 -7.85
N ALA A 166 20.61 4.68 -8.07
CA ALA A 166 19.82 3.62 -8.70
C ALA A 166 18.63 3.15 -7.85
N VAL A 167 18.75 3.23 -6.52
CA VAL A 167 17.68 2.83 -5.59
C VAL A 167 17.06 4.06 -4.94
N LEU A 168 17.77 4.74 -4.04
CA LEU A 168 17.26 5.87 -3.27
C LEU A 168 16.89 7.06 -4.17
N GLY A 169 17.65 7.32 -5.24
CA GLY A 169 17.33 8.38 -6.18
C GLY A 169 15.97 8.19 -6.87
N GLN A 170 15.67 6.95 -7.28
CA GLN A 170 14.37 6.61 -7.87
C GLN A 170 13.23 6.70 -6.85
N VAL A 171 13.47 6.24 -5.61
CA VAL A 171 12.48 6.36 -4.52
C VAL A 171 12.23 7.82 -4.16
N LEU A 172 13.26 8.66 -4.13
CA LEU A 172 13.14 10.08 -3.83
C LEU A 172 12.28 10.81 -4.87
N GLN A 173 12.48 10.52 -6.16
CA GLN A 173 11.66 11.07 -7.24
C GLN A 173 10.17 10.72 -7.06
N GLY A 174 9.87 9.47 -6.68
CA GLY A 174 8.50 9.06 -6.37
C GLY A 174 7.95 9.70 -5.10
N ALA A 175 8.75 9.72 -4.03
CA ALA A 175 8.34 10.21 -2.72
C ALA A 175 7.95 11.69 -2.75
N GLN A 176 8.62 12.51 -3.57
CA GLN A 176 8.27 13.93 -3.74
C GLN A 176 6.84 14.15 -4.24
N LEU A 177 6.27 13.15 -4.92
CA LEU A 177 4.91 13.20 -5.49
C LEU A 177 3.86 12.65 -4.51
N LEU A 178 4.27 12.12 -3.35
CA LEU A 178 3.36 11.56 -2.35
C LEU A 178 2.82 12.64 -1.39
N PRO A 179 1.68 12.38 -0.72
CA PRO A 179 1.25 13.18 0.43
C PRO A 179 2.35 13.24 1.50
N ARG A 180 2.52 14.39 2.18
CA ARG A 180 3.62 14.61 3.16
C ARG A 180 3.74 13.49 4.19
N ASP A 181 2.61 13.01 4.68
CA ASP A 181 2.53 11.99 5.74
C ASP A 181 3.06 10.62 5.28
N ALA A 182 3.08 10.37 3.97
CA ALA A 182 3.60 9.14 3.37
C ALA A 182 5.07 9.24 2.94
N GLN A 183 5.63 10.45 2.80
CA GLN A 183 7.00 10.65 2.30
C GLN A 183 8.05 10.11 3.26
N ALA A 184 8.04 10.62 4.50
CA ALA A 184 9.01 10.26 5.53
C ALA A 184 9.04 8.75 5.85
N PRO A 185 7.90 8.06 6.10
CA PRO A 185 7.92 6.62 6.38
C PRO A 185 8.39 5.79 5.19
N THR A 186 8.05 6.19 3.96
CA THR A 186 8.51 5.52 2.74
C THR A 186 10.02 5.64 2.60
N LEU A 187 10.56 6.85 2.70
CA LEU A 187 11.99 7.12 2.58
C LEU A 187 12.78 6.43 3.70
N ALA A 188 12.31 6.50 4.94
CA ALA A 188 12.96 5.84 6.07
C ALA A 188 13.06 4.33 5.84
N ARG A 189 11.97 3.68 5.41
CA ARG A 189 11.96 2.24 5.16
C ARG A 189 12.96 1.82 4.08
N VAL A 190 12.98 2.51 2.95
CA VAL A 190 13.90 2.18 1.84
C VAL A 190 15.35 2.49 2.23
N THR A 191 15.58 3.61 2.91
CA THR A 191 16.94 3.98 3.36
C THR A 191 17.49 2.94 4.33
N THR A 192 16.67 2.47 5.29
CA THR A 192 17.04 1.38 6.19
C THR A 192 17.37 0.12 5.41
N ALA A 193 16.51 -0.31 4.48
CA ALA A 193 16.76 -1.50 3.66
C ALA A 193 18.05 -1.41 2.82
N PHE A 194 18.33 -0.24 2.25
CA PHE A 194 19.56 0.04 1.51
C PHE A 194 20.81 -0.06 2.40
N LEU A 195 20.77 0.57 3.58
CA LEU A 195 21.87 0.54 4.54
C LEU A 195 22.09 -0.85 5.15
N GLU A 196 21.02 -1.60 5.37
CA GLU A 196 21.11 -3.01 5.78
C GLU A 196 21.81 -3.84 4.70
N ALA A 197 21.43 -3.73 3.43
CA ALA A 197 22.10 -4.44 2.34
C ALA A 197 23.60 -4.09 2.27
N TRP A 198 23.93 -2.82 2.49
CA TRP A 198 25.31 -2.36 2.51
C TRP A 198 26.11 -2.99 3.66
N MET A 199 25.55 -2.98 4.87
CA MET A 199 26.16 -3.58 6.05
C MET A 199 26.30 -5.10 5.91
N ASP A 200 25.26 -5.77 5.43
CA ASP A 200 25.25 -7.22 5.17
C ASP A 200 26.39 -7.60 4.20
N HIS A 201 26.55 -6.83 3.12
CA HIS A 201 27.64 -7.03 2.15
C HIS A 201 29.03 -6.82 2.78
N ILE A 202 29.22 -5.74 3.56
CA ILE A 202 30.50 -5.48 4.27
C ILE A 202 30.89 -6.65 5.16
N LEU A 203 29.93 -7.17 5.93
CA LEU A 203 30.13 -8.26 6.86
C LEU A 203 30.43 -9.56 6.12
N ALA A 204 29.68 -9.87 5.05
CA ALA A 204 29.88 -11.06 4.23
C ALA A 204 31.27 -11.07 3.56
N GLN A 205 31.69 -9.93 2.99
CA GLN A 205 33.00 -9.78 2.33
C GLN A 205 34.15 -9.50 3.31
N ARG A 206 33.87 -9.41 4.62
CA ARG A 206 34.84 -9.10 5.69
C ARG A 206 35.72 -7.88 5.36
N ILE A 207 35.09 -6.85 4.83
CA ILE A 207 35.77 -5.62 4.42
C ILE A 207 36.38 -4.95 5.67
N LYS A 208 37.66 -4.59 5.58
CA LYS A 208 38.38 -3.89 6.66
C LYS A 208 38.62 -2.45 6.27
N PHE A 209 38.01 -1.55 7.03
CA PHE A 209 38.32 -0.12 7.03
C PHE A 209 39.53 0.07 7.94
N ARG A 210 40.72 0.30 7.39
CA ARG A 210 41.96 0.54 8.13
C ARG A 210 42.63 1.79 7.60
#